data_AF-A0A7H4N7I8-F1
#
_entry.id   AF-A0A7H4N7I8-F1
#
_cell.length_a   1.000
_cell.length_b   1.000
_cell.length_c   1.000
_cell.angle_alpha   90.00
_cell.angle_beta   90.00
_cell.angle_gamma   90.00
#
_symmetry.space_group_name_H-M   'P 1'
#
loop_
_entity.id
_entity.type
_entity.pdbx_description
1 polymer ?
#
loop_
_entity_poly.entity_id
_entity_poly.type
_entity_poly.pdbx_seq_one_letter_code
_entity_poly.pdbx_strand_id
1 'polypeptide(L)'
;MSERLPNDVDPIETRDWLQAIESVIREEGVERAQYLIDQLLSEARKGGVKVAAGASTGGYVNTIAVEDEPEYPGNLDLERRIRSAIRWNAIMTVLRASKKDLELGGHMASFQSSRNLL
;
A
#
# COMPACT_ATOMS: atom_id res chain seq x y z
N MET A 1 10.59 -7.40 -14.01
CA MET A 1 11.90 -8.06 -14.14
C MET A 1 11.92 -9.21 -13.15
N SER A 2 11.47 -10.41 -13.55
CA SER A 2 11.49 -11.58 -12.67
C SER A 2 12.92 -12.12 -12.58
N GLU A 3 13.40 -12.29 -11.35
CA GLU A 3 14.55 -13.16 -11.08
C GLU A 3 14.23 -14.55 -11.63
N ARG A 4 14.90 -14.90 -12.73
CA ARG A 4 14.93 -16.28 -13.22
C ARG A 4 15.69 -17.09 -12.19
N LEU A 5 15.01 -18.03 -11.53
CA LEU A 5 15.68 -19.14 -10.85
C LEU A 5 16.68 -19.74 -11.86
N PRO A 6 18.00 -19.77 -11.58
CA PRO A 6 19.00 -20.05 -12.61
C PRO A 6 18.98 -21.50 -13.14
N ASN A 7 18.16 -22.38 -12.56
CA ASN A 7 17.86 -23.72 -13.04
C ASN A 7 16.59 -24.20 -12.35
N ASP A 8 15.45 -24.08 -13.03
CA ASP A 8 14.26 -24.83 -12.65
C ASP A 8 14.51 -26.31 -12.96
N VAL A 9 14.37 -27.19 -11.96
CA VAL A 9 14.67 -28.62 -12.07
C VAL A 9 13.60 -29.32 -12.92
N ASP A 10 12.36 -28.84 -12.86
CA ASP A 10 11.27 -29.30 -13.71
C ASP A 10 10.35 -28.11 -14.11
N PRO A 11 10.62 -27.47 -15.26
CA PRO A 11 9.83 -26.34 -15.72
C PRO A 11 8.40 -26.72 -16.13
N ILE A 12 8.11 -28.00 -16.38
CA ILE A 12 6.75 -28.45 -16.72
C ILE A 12 5.91 -28.45 -15.45
N GLU A 13 6.41 -29.06 -14.38
CA GLU A 13 5.73 -29.07 -13.09
C GLU A 13 5.50 -27.63 -12.59
N THR A 14 6.52 -26.77 -12.60
CA THR A 14 6.37 -25.37 -12.18
C THR A 14 5.30 -24.65 -12.99
N ARG A 15 5.24 -24.87 -14.31
CA ARG A 15 4.22 -24.25 -15.16
C ARG A 15 2.82 -24.77 -14.82
N ASP A 16 2.67 -26.07 -14.59
CA ASP A 16 1.38 -26.68 -14.28
C ASP A 16 0.84 -26.17 -12.92
N TRP A 17 1.71 -25.99 -11.92
CA TRP A 17 1.35 -25.35 -10.65
C TRP A 17 0.92 -23.88 -10.82
N LEU A 18 1.63 -23.11 -11.64
CA LEU A 18 1.25 -21.72 -11.95
C LEU A 18 -0.11 -21.66 -12.66
N GLN A 19 -0.33 -22.54 -13.64
CA GLN A 19 -1.60 -22.63 -14.36
C GLN A 19 -2.75 -23.06 -13.45
N ALA A 20 -2.50 -23.95 -12.49
CA ALA A 20 -3.51 -24.35 -11.51
C ALA A 20 -3.99 -23.15 -10.68
N ILE A 21 -3.06 -22.33 -10.16
CA ILE A 21 -3.43 -21.12 -9.39
C ILE A 21 -4.18 -20.11 -10.27
N GLU A 22 -3.71 -19.88 -11.50
CA GLU A 22 -4.39 -19.00 -12.45
C GLU A 22 -5.81 -19.47 -12.75
N SER A 23 -6.02 -20.78 -12.89
CA SER A 23 -7.35 -21.35 -13.10
C SER A 23 -8.27 -21.11 -11.90
N VAL A 24 -7.77 -21.25 -10.67
CA VAL A 24 -8.56 -20.99 -9.46
C VAL A 24 -8.94 -19.52 -9.36
N ILE A 25 -8.02 -18.60 -9.68
CA ILE A 25 -8.31 -17.16 -9.69
C ILE A 25 -9.43 -16.86 -10.70
N ARG A 26 -9.40 -17.49 -11.88
CA ARG A 26 -10.38 -17.26 -12.94
C ARG A 26 -11.76 -17.84 -12.63
N GLU A 27 -11.83 -19.05 -12.09
CA GLU A 27 -13.09 -19.78 -11.87
C GLU A 27 -13.71 -19.52 -10.49
N GLU A 28 -12.89 -19.46 -9.43
CA GLU A 28 -13.34 -19.36 -8.03
C GLU A 28 -12.98 -18.01 -7.35
N GLY A 29 -12.16 -17.18 -7.99
CA GLY A 29 -11.82 -15.84 -7.52
C GLY A 29 -10.58 -15.74 -6.63
N VAL A 30 -10.18 -14.49 -6.33
CA VAL A 30 -8.93 -14.17 -5.63
C VAL A 30 -8.93 -14.63 -4.17
N GLU A 31 -10.07 -14.53 -3.47
CA GLU A 31 -10.17 -14.95 -2.06
C GLU A 31 -9.88 -16.45 -1.90
N ARG A 32 -10.37 -17.26 -2.83
CA ARG A 32 -10.16 -18.71 -2.83
C ARG A 32 -8.70 -19.06 -3.13
N ALA A 33 -8.10 -18.40 -4.11
CA ALA A 33 -6.69 -18.57 -4.42
C ALA A 33 -5.80 -18.22 -3.23
N GLN A 34 -6.09 -17.12 -2.53
CA GLN A 34 -5.38 -16.71 -1.31
C GLN A 34 -5.50 -17.79 -0.22
N TYR A 35 -6.71 -18.32 0.01
CA TYR A 35 -6.92 -19.40 0.98
C TYR A 35 -6.08 -20.64 0.67
N LEU A 36 -6.02 -21.08 -0.60
CA LEU A 36 -5.22 -22.24 -0.99
C LEU A 36 -3.72 -22.00 -0.81
N ILE A 37 -3.25 -20.80 -1.13
CA ILE A 37 -1.85 -20.40 -0.92
C ILE A 37 -1.52 -20.44 0.58
N ASP A 38 -2.39 -19.89 1.43
CA ASP A 38 -2.17 -19.90 2.89
C ASP A 38 -2.09 -21.33 3.46
N GLN A 39 -2.93 -22.25 2.97
CA GLN A 39 -2.86 -23.67 3.34
C GLN A 39 -1.54 -24.30 2.88
N LEU A 40 -1.13 -24.06 1.63
CA LEU A 40 0.11 -24.59 1.08
C LEU A 40 1.33 -24.08 1.85
N LEU A 41 1.36 -22.80 2.20
CA LEU A 41 2.41 -22.20 3.01
C LEU A 41 2.44 -22.77 4.43
N SER A 42 1.28 -23.03 5.02
CA SER A 42 1.18 -23.70 6.34
C SER A 42 1.80 -25.09 6.30
N GLU A 43 1.51 -25.87 5.26
CA GLU A 43 2.04 -27.23 5.11
C GLU A 43 3.53 -27.23 4.79
N ALA A 44 4.00 -26.30 3.95
CA ALA A 44 5.42 -26.12 3.66
C ALA A 44 6.22 -25.77 4.93
N ARG A 45 5.66 -24.92 5.81
CA ARG A 45 6.27 -24.59 7.11
C ARG A 45 6.39 -25.82 8.01
N LYS A 46 5.37 -26.69 8.06
CA LYS A 46 5.45 -27.97 8.80
C LYS A 46 6.54 -28.88 8.24
N GLY A 47 6.74 -28.86 6.91
CA GLY A 47 7.83 -29.55 6.22
C GLY A 47 9.23 -28.95 6.42
N GLY A 48 9.37 -27.89 7.23
CA GLY A 48 10.66 -27.24 7.50
C GLY A 48 11.11 -26.24 6.44
N VAL A 49 10.26 -25.93 5.45
CA VAL A 49 10.54 -24.89 4.47
C VAL A 49 10.47 -23.53 5.17
N LYS A 50 11.58 -22.80 5.17
CA LYS A 50 11.65 -21.43 5.69
C LYS A 50 10.97 -20.47 4.71
N VAL A 51 9.65 -20.45 4.73
CA VAL A 51 8.87 -19.44 4.02
C VAL A 51 8.99 -18.13 4.80
N ALA A 52 9.55 -17.09 4.18
CA ALA A 52 9.54 -15.74 4.75
C ALA A 52 8.09 -15.34 5.04
N ALA A 53 7.78 -15.04 6.30
CA ALA A 53 6.45 -14.63 6.73
C ALA A 53 6.13 -13.23 6.19
N GLY A 54 5.77 -13.16 4.90
CA GLY A 54 5.38 -11.92 4.20
C GLY A 54 4.13 -12.06 3.34
N ALA A 55 3.53 -13.26 3.25
CA ALA A 55 2.38 -13.53 2.39
C ALA A 55 1.07 -12.88 2.85
N SER A 56 1.01 -12.35 4.08
CA SER A 56 -0.15 -11.65 4.63
C SER A 56 -0.13 -10.14 4.37
N THR A 57 0.95 -9.60 3.82
CA THR A 57 0.97 -8.23 3.29
C THR A 57 0.68 -8.33 1.82
N GLY A 58 -0.54 -7.96 1.41
CA GLY A 58 -0.78 -7.51 0.05
C GLY A 58 0.39 -6.60 -0.36
N GLY A 59 0.86 -6.73 -1.60
CA GLY A 59 2.09 -6.07 -2.07
C GLY A 59 2.14 -4.60 -1.63
N TYR A 60 3.33 -4.00 -1.57
CA TYR A 60 3.50 -2.60 -1.17
C TYR A 60 2.97 -1.63 -2.25
N VAL A 61 1.66 -1.69 -2.48
CA VAL A 61 0.85 -1.04 -3.49
C VAL A 61 -0.48 -0.64 -2.86
N ASN A 62 -1.20 0.27 -3.51
CA ASN A 62 -2.53 0.66 -3.04
C ASN A 62 -3.49 -0.54 -3.10
N THR A 63 -4.29 -0.72 -2.05
CA THR A 63 -5.29 -1.79 -1.97
C THR A 63 -6.42 -1.62 -2.98
N ILE A 64 -6.74 -0.37 -3.36
CA ILE A 64 -7.76 -0.03 -4.35
C ILE A 64 -7.05 0.24 -5.68
N ALA A 65 -7.44 -0.48 -6.73
CA ALA A 65 -6.94 -0.28 -8.08
C ALA A 65 -7.54 0.99 -8.71
N VAL A 66 -6.90 1.54 -9.75
CA VAL A 66 -7.32 2.81 -10.38
C VAL A 66 -8.70 2.67 -11.04
N GLU A 67 -8.97 1.50 -11.60
CA GLU A 67 -10.23 1.11 -12.22
C GLU A 67 -11.40 0.98 -11.22
N ASP A 68 -11.11 0.71 -9.95
CA ASP A 68 -12.09 0.60 -8.86
C ASP A 68 -12.18 1.89 -8.03
N GLU A 69 -11.37 2.91 -8.36
CA GLU A 69 -11.37 4.18 -7.64
C GLU A 69 -12.64 4.99 -7.99
N PRO A 70 -13.45 5.40 -7.00
CA PRO A 70 -14.67 6.17 -7.26
C PRO A 70 -14.32 7.58 -7.76
N GLU A 71 -15.23 8.17 -8.54
CA GLU A 71 -15.08 9.56 -8.97
C GLU A 71 -15.07 10.50 -7.76
N TYR A 72 -14.07 11.38 -7.70
CA TYR A 72 -13.94 12.32 -6.60
C TYR A 72 -15.08 13.34 -6.61
N PRO A 73 -15.87 13.49 -5.52
CA PRO A 73 -17.09 14.30 -5.53
C PRO A 73 -16.84 15.81 -5.45
N GLY A 74 -15.62 16.23 -5.13
CA GLY A 74 -15.25 17.63 -4.87
C GLY A 74 -14.60 18.33 -6.05
N ASN A 75 -14.43 19.66 -5.94
CA ASN A 75 -13.67 20.45 -6.89
C ASN A 75 -12.22 20.59 -6.42
N LEU A 76 -11.33 19.78 -7.01
CA LEU A 76 -9.92 19.73 -6.64
C LEU A 76 -9.19 21.08 -6.76
N ASP A 77 -9.53 21.91 -7.74
CA ASP A 77 -8.91 23.23 -7.91
C ASP A 77 -9.30 24.20 -6.80
N LEU A 78 -10.58 24.22 -6.43
CA LEU A 78 -11.11 25.05 -5.36
C LEU A 78 -10.54 24.60 -4.01
N GLU A 79 -10.55 23.29 -3.75
CA GLU A 79 -9.96 22.71 -2.54
C GLU A 79 -8.46 23.00 -2.44
N ARG A 80 -7.72 22.91 -3.55
CA ARG A 80 -6.29 23.25 -3.57
C ARG A 80 -6.05 24.69 -3.19
N ARG A 81 -6.87 25.63 -3.67
CA ARG A 81 -6.77 27.06 -3.32
C ARG A 81 -7.06 27.29 -1.84
N ILE A 82 -8.15 26.73 -1.32
CA ILE A 82 -8.52 26.83 0.11
C ILE A 82 -7.42 26.21 0.98
N ARG A 83 -6.99 24.99 0.65
CA ARG A 83 -5.94 24.25 1.34
C ARG A 83 -4.62 25.04 1.35
N SER A 84 -4.29 25.75 0.27
CA SER A 84 -3.09 26.60 0.19
C SER A 84 -3.18 27.81 1.11
N ALA A 85 -4.32 28.51 1.13
CA ALA A 85 -4.55 29.64 2.04
C ALA A 85 -4.48 29.22 3.51
N ILE A 86 -5.07 28.08 3.88
CA ILE A 86 -4.97 27.51 5.24
C ILE A 86 -3.51 27.20 5.59
N ARG A 87 -2.72 26.68 4.63
CA ARG A 87 -1.29 26.33 4.81
C ARG A 87 -0.49 27.59 5.16
N TRP A 88 -0.73 28.65 4.41
CA TRP A 88 -0.11 29.96 4.61
C TRP A 88 -0.48 30.57 5.96
N ASN A 89 -1.77 30.54 6.33
CA ASN A 89 -2.24 31.09 7.60
C ASN A 89 -1.66 30.34 8.81
N ALA A 90 -1.54 29.00 8.73
CA ALA A 90 -0.92 28.20 9.77
C ALA A 90 0.57 28.56 9.95
N ILE A 91 1.33 28.63 8.85
CA ILE A 91 2.75 29.03 8.88
C ILE A 91 2.90 30.45 9.45
N MET A 92 2.07 31.39 9.00
CA MET A 92 2.14 32.77 9.44
C MET A 92 1.78 32.95 10.92
N THR A 93 0.85 32.16 11.45
CA THR A 93 0.52 32.17 12.88
C THR A 93 1.72 31.72 13.71
N VAL A 94 2.38 30.63 13.31
CA VAL A 94 3.56 30.09 14.00
C VAL A 94 4.76 31.03 13.88
N LEU A 95 5.03 31.59 12.70
CA LEU A 95 6.11 32.56 12.51
C LEU A 95 5.89 33.85 13.32
N ARG A 96 4.65 34.33 13.41
CA ARG A 96 4.31 35.51 14.24
C ARG A 96 4.46 35.23 15.73
N ALA A 97 4.16 34.02 16.19
CA ALA A 97 4.38 33.60 17.57
C ALA A 97 5.87 33.46 17.87
N SER A 98 6.64 32.82 16.98
CA SER A 98 8.10 32.68 17.10
C SER A 98 8.82 34.03 17.13
N LYS A 99 8.39 35.03 16.36
CA LYS A 99 8.95 36.40 16.38
C LYS A 99 8.82 37.13 17.72
N LYS A 100 7.96 36.65 18.64
CA LYS A 100 7.80 37.29 19.96
C LYS A 100 8.85 36.84 20.98
N ASP A 101 9.69 35.85 20.63
CA ASP A 101 10.79 35.33 21.47
C ASP A 101 10.35 34.92 22.89
N LEU A 102 9.15 34.33 22.98
CA LEU A 102 8.48 33.90 24.22
C LEU A 102 8.51 32.37 24.42
N GLU A 103 9.44 31.65 23.76
CA GLU A 103 9.55 30.18 23.81
C GLU A 103 8.23 29.40 23.59
N LEU A 104 7.36 29.88 22.68
CA LEU A 104 5.99 29.35 22.52
C LEU A 104 5.90 27.95 21.86
N GLY A 105 6.98 27.43 21.26
CA GLY A 105 7.00 26.13 20.56
C GLY A 105 6.13 26.04 19.29
N GLY A 106 6.20 24.92 18.55
CA GLY A 106 5.32 24.65 17.39
C GLY A 106 5.91 23.70 16.33
N HIS A 107 5.37 22.48 16.21
CA HIS A 107 5.80 21.50 15.20
C HIS A 107 5.08 21.72 13.86
N MET A 108 5.78 22.30 12.88
CA MET A 108 5.23 22.54 11.54
C MET A 108 5.20 21.26 10.68
N ALA A 109 6.16 20.35 10.85
CA ALA A 109 6.31 19.17 10.00
C ALA A 109 5.13 18.17 10.12
N SER A 110 4.64 17.95 11.34
CA SER A 110 3.57 16.97 11.61
C SER A 110 2.19 17.40 11.07
N PHE A 111 1.92 18.71 11.03
CA PHE A 111 0.69 19.22 10.41
C PHE A 111 0.79 19.18 8.88
N GLN A 112 1.97 19.42 8.30
CA GLN A 112 2.12 19.39 6.85
C GLN A 112 1.98 17.97 6.28
N SER A 113 2.37 16.92 7.02
CA SER A 113 2.29 15.52 6.57
C SER A 113 0.88 14.91 6.64
N SER A 114 0.05 15.31 7.61
CA SER A 114 -1.27 14.68 7.86
C SER A 114 -2.46 15.38 7.19
N ARG A 115 -2.29 16.60 6.69
CA ARG A 115 -3.39 17.46 6.19
C ARG A 115 -4.01 17.07 4.84
N ASN A 116 -3.54 16.01 4.22
CA ASN A 116 -4.26 15.45 3.08
C ASN A 116 -5.30 14.41 3.52
N LEU A 117 -5.21 13.92 4.76
CA LEU A 117 -6.15 12.97 5.37
C LEU A 117 -7.21 13.66 6.24
N LEU A 118 -6.98 14.91 6.66
CA LEU A 118 -7.88 15.77 7.46
C LEU A 118 -8.50 16.86 6.58
#